data_AF-A0A699U7H6-F1
#
_entry.id   AF-A0A699U7H6-F1
#
_cell.length_a   1.000
_cell.length_b   1.000
_cell.length_c   1.000
_cell.angle_alpha   90.00
_cell.angle_beta   90.00
_cell.angle_gamma   90.00
#
_symmetry.space_group_name_H-M   'P 1'
#
loop_
_entity.id
_entity.type
_entity.pdbx_description
1 polymer ?
#
loop_
_entity_poly.entity_id
_entity_poly.type
_entity_poly.pdbx_seq_one_letter_code
_entity_poly.pdbx_strand_id
1 'polypeptide(L)' 'NPRYRLELPEQLSRFYSTFHVSKLKKCMADEPFAIPLDEIQVDDKLNFIEEPVEIMDREVKRLKQSRISIVKVR' A
#
# COMPACT_ATOMS: atom_id res chain seq x y z
N ASN A 1 -12.67 0.28 -22.78
CA ASN A 1 -11.33 0.42 -22.15
C ASN A 1 -11.03 -0.88 -21.40
N PRO A 2 -10.00 -1.65 -21.79
CA PRO A 2 -9.75 -2.99 -21.26
C PRO A 2 -9.51 -3.01 -19.74
N ARG A 3 -9.99 -4.08 -19.09
CA ARG A 3 -9.85 -4.36 -17.65
C ARG A 3 -9.28 -5.75 -17.46
N TYR A 4 -8.38 -5.91 -16.49
CA TYR A 4 -7.78 -7.18 -16.11
C TYR A 4 -8.21 -7.53 -14.69
N ARG A 5 -8.45 -8.81 -14.44
CA ARG A 5 -8.63 -9.35 -13.09
C ARG A 5 -7.32 -10.02 -12.68
N LEU A 6 -6.75 -9.56 -11.58
CA LEU A 6 -5.55 -10.13 -10.99
C LEU A 6 -5.94 -11.06 -9.85
N GLU A 7 -5.22 -12.16 -9.70
CA GLU A 7 -5.28 -12.98 -8.49
C GLU A 7 -4.49 -12.26 -7.40
N LEU A 8 -5.19 -11.82 -6.36
CA LEU A 8 -4.58 -11.13 -5.23
C LEU A 8 -4.32 -12.13 -4.11
N PRO A 9 -3.19 -12.02 -3.39
CA PRO A 9 -2.97 -12.72 -2.13
C PRO A 9 -4.11 -12.46 -1.14
N GLU A 10 -4.37 -13.41 -0.25
CA GLU A 10 -5.45 -13.32 0.74
C GLU A 10 -5.32 -12.08 1.64
N GLN A 11 -4.09 -11.68 1.96
CA GLN A 11 -3.76 -10.46 2.71
C GLN A 11 -4.28 -9.19 2.02
N LEU A 12 -4.46 -9.22 0.69
CA LEU A 12 -4.95 -8.11 -0.12
C LEU A 12 -6.41 -8.30 -0.56
N SER A 13 -7.14 -9.25 0.03
CA SER A 13 -8.55 -9.54 -0.29
C SER A 13 -9.49 -8.34 -0.15
N ARG A 14 -9.12 -7.33 0.64
CA ARG A 14 -9.88 -6.08 0.80
C ARG A 14 -9.73 -5.12 -0.40
N PHE A 15 -8.76 -5.36 -1.28
CA PHE A 15 -8.55 -4.56 -2.48
C PHE A 15 -9.35 -5.10 -3.66
N TYR A 16 -9.72 -4.20 -4.58
CA TYR A 16 -10.38 -4.60 -5.81
C TYR A 16 -9.42 -5.40 -6.70
N SER A 17 -9.81 -6.62 -7.08
CA SER A 17 -9.02 -7.47 -7.97
C SER A 17 -9.07 -7.06 -9.45
N THR A 18 -9.93 -6.11 -9.82
CA THR A 18 -10.13 -5.69 -11.21
C THR A 18 -9.53 -4.30 -11.47
N PHE A 19 -8.61 -4.21 -12.44
CA PHE A 19 -7.84 -3.01 -12.74
C PHE A 19 -7.98 -2.59 -14.20
N HIS A 20 -7.92 -1.27 -14.46
CA HIS A 20 -7.82 -0.74 -15.82
C HIS A 20 -6.38 -0.79 -16.32
N VAL A 21 -6.18 -1.11 -17.60
CA VAL A 21 -4.83 -1.18 -18.22
C VAL A 21 -4.04 0.10 -18.05
N SER A 22 -4.67 1.25 -18.22
CA SER A 22 -4.01 2.55 -18.04
C SER A 22 -3.50 2.76 -16.62
N LYS A 23 -4.20 2.24 -15.60
CA LYS A 23 -3.75 2.30 -14.20
C LYS A 23 -2.57 1.37 -13.95
N LEU A 24 -2.60 0.16 -14.51
CA LEU A 24 -1.48 -0.79 -14.42
C LEU A 24 -0.22 -0.22 -15.09
N LYS A 25 -0.36 0.32 -16.30
CA LYS A 25 0.76 0.93 -17.03
C LYS A 25 1.36 2.14 -16.31
N LYS A 26 0.54 3.00 -15.69
CA LYS A 26 1.02 4.13 -14.89
C LYS A 26 1.81 3.65 -13.67
N CYS A 27 1.27 2.69 -12.92
CA CYS A 27 1.94 2.12 -11.75
C CYS A 27 3.33 1.54 -12.05
N MET A 28 3.55 1.02 -13.26
CA MET A 28 4.84 0.46 -13.67
C MET A 28 5.80 1.51 -14.29
N ALA A 29 5.28 2.69 -14.64
CA ALA A 29 6.01 3.76 -15.29
C ALA A 29 6.47 4.86 -14.30
N ASP A 30 5.71 5.04 -13.21
CA ASP A 30 6.21 5.74 -12.04
C ASP A 30 7.42 4.95 -11.52
N GLU A 31 8.51 5.67 -11.18
CA GLU A 31 9.80 5.12 -10.72
C GLU A 31 9.58 3.89 -9.83
N PRO A 32 10.33 2.78 -10.02
CA PRO A 32 10.11 1.60 -9.21
C PRO A 32 10.15 2.05 -7.74
N PHE A 33 9.11 1.70 -6.98
CA PHE A 33 9.11 1.74 -5.52
C PHE A 33 10.13 0.72 -4.97
N ALA A 34 11.31 0.68 -5.57
CA ALA A 34 12.47 -0.04 -5.11
C ALA A 34 12.91 0.68 -3.85
N ILE A 35 12.48 0.13 -2.72
CA ILE A 35 13.02 0.49 -1.42
C ILE A 35 14.53 0.18 -1.51
N PRO A 36 15.40 1.17 -1.30
CA PRO A 36 16.84 0.93 -1.23
C PRO A 36 17.13 -0.18 -0.22
N LEU A 37 18.05 -1.10 -0.55
CA LEU A 37 18.39 -2.19 0.38
C LEU A 37 18.89 -1.66 1.73
N ASP A 38 19.53 -0.49 1.73
CA ASP A 38 20.03 0.18 2.93
C ASP A 38 18.90 0.66 3.87
N GLU A 39 17.67 0.77 3.38
CA GLU A 39 16.48 1.10 4.17
C GLU A 39 15.77 -0.16 4.72
N ILE A 40 16.15 -1.36 4.27
CA ILE A 40 15.53 -2.62 4.68
C ILE A 40 16.35 -3.23 5.82
N GLN A 41 15.89 -3.05 7.05
CA GLN A 41 16.45 -3.72 8.21
C GLN A 41 15.79 -5.10 8.42
N VAL A 42 16.61 -6.14 8.55
CA VAL A 42 16.16 -7.51 8.84
C VAL A 42 16.93 -8.10 10.02
N ASP A 43 16.26 -8.94 10.82
CA ASP A 43 16.89 -9.63 11.95
C ASP A 43 17.68 -10.88 11.50
N ASP A 44 18.36 -11.54 12.43
CA ASP A 44 19.13 -12.77 12.18
C ASP A 44 18.27 -13.94 11.64
N LYS A 45 16.94 -13.82 11.70
CA LYS A 45 15.97 -14.80 11.21
C LYS A 45 15.34 -14.36 9.89
N LEU A 46 15.85 -13.30 9.26
CA LEU A 46 15.34 -12.70 8.01
C LEU A 46 13.92 -12.14 8.13
N ASN A 47 13.47 -11.76 9.32
CA ASN A 47 12.24 -10.99 9.49
C ASN A 47 12.53 -9.51 9.32
N PHE A 48 11.58 -8.78 8.72
CA PHE A 48 11.63 -7.32 8.72
C PHE A 48 11.60 -6.78 10.15
N ILE A 49 12.53 -5.88 10.46
CA ILE A 49 12.52 -5.14 11.71
C ILE A 49 11.51 -4.00 11.54
N GLU A 50 10.35 -4.15 12.16
CA GLU A 50 9.35 -3.08 12.20
C GLU A 50 9.81 -1.98 13.16
N GLU A 51 10.07 -0.78 12.64
CA GLU A 51 10.21 0.41 13.49
C GLU A 51 8.80 0.91 13.87
N PRO A 52 8.44 0.90 15.17
CA PRO A 52 7.12 1.35 15.59
C PRO A 52 7.03 2.87 15.38
N VAL A 53 6.24 3.29 14.40
CA VAL A 53 5.97 4.71 14.18
C VAL A 53 4.84 5.17 15.10
N GLU A 54 5.12 6.20 15.89
CA GLU A 54 4.14 6.78 16.81
C GLU A 54 3.00 7.44 16.04
N ILE A 55 1.76 7.02 16.33
CA ILE A 55 0.57 7.70 15.81
C ILE A 55 0.35 8.96 16.64
N MET A 56 0.68 10.11 16.07
CA MET A 56 0.53 11.42 16.71
C MET A 56 -0.93 11.87 16.77
N ASP A 57 -1.75 11.54 15.77
CA ASP A 57 -3.14 11.99 15.68
C ASP A 57 -3.99 11.06 14.80
N ARG A 58 -5.33 11.12 14.97
CA ARG A 58 -6.30 10.36 14.19
C ARG A 58 -7.46 11.26 13.76
N GLU A 59 -7.74 11.28 12.46
CA GLU A 59 -8.88 11.99 11.87
C GLU A 59 -9.76 11.00 11.08
N VAL A 60 -11.07 11.23 11.02
CA VAL A 60 -11.96 10.48 10.12
C VAL A 60 -12.43 11.40 9.00
N LYS A 61 -11.95 11.16 7.77
CA LYS A 61 -12.46 11.86 6.59
C LYS A 61 -13.71 11.18 6.05
N ARG A 62 -14.78 11.96 5.93
CA ARG A 62 -16.01 11.54 5.25
C ARG A 62 -15.90 11.87 3.76
N LEU A 63 -16.01 10.84 2.93
CA LEU A 63 -16.19 10.95 1.48
C LEU A 63 -17.67 10.79 1.13
N LYS A 64 -18.04 11.03 -0.13
CA LYS A 64 -19.44 10.90 -0.60
C LYS A 64 -20.09 9.55 -0.29
N GLN A 65 -19.32 8.46 -0.28
CA GLN A 65 -19.84 7.09 -0.12
C GLN A 65 -19.12 6.29 0.97
N SER A 66 -18.16 6.87 1.69
CA SER A 66 -17.35 6.12 2.65
C SER A 66 -16.79 7.01 3.75
N ARG A 67 -16.25 6.39 4.79
CA ARG A 67 -15.46 7.05 5.84
C ARG A 67 -14.11 6.38 5.90
N ILE A 68 -13.05 7.18 5.96
CA ILE A 68 -11.68 6.69 6.01
C ILE A 68 -11.01 7.28 7.24
N SER A 69 -10.48 6.41 8.10
CA SER A 69 -9.61 6.82 9.20
C SER A 69 -8.23 7.15 8.65
N ILE A 70 -7.75 8.35 8.94
CA ILE A 70 -6.42 8.83 8.59
C ILE A 70 -5.65 9.00 9.88
N VAL A 71 -4.40 8.56 9.89
CA VAL A 71 -3.50 8.72 11.03
C VAL A 71 -2.36 9.64 10.64
N LYS A 72 -1.96 10.53 11.55
CA LYS A 72 -0.70 11.24 11.46
C LYS A 72 0.35 10.40 12.16
N VAL A 73 1.41 10.08 11.45
CA VAL A 73 2.57 9.38 11.99
C VAL A 73 3.70 10.39 12.24
N ARG A 74 4.55 10.10 13.23
CA ARG A 74 5.70 10.93 13.59
C ARG A 74 6.78 10.95 12.50
#